data_AF-F2B9D7-F1
#
_entry.id   AF-F2B9D7-F1
#
_cell.length_a   1.000
_cell.length_b   1.000
_cell.length_c   1.000
_cell.angle_alpha   90.00
_cell.angle_beta   90.00
_cell.angle_gamma   90.00
#
_symmetry.space_group_name_H-M   'P 1'
#
loop_
_entity.id
_entity.type
_entity.pdbx_description
1 polymer ?
#
loop_
_entity_poly.entity_id
_entity_poly.type
_entity_poly.pdbx_seq_one_letter_code
_entity_poly.pdbx_strand_id
1 'polypeptide(L)'
;MRRLPLLVSIFLLAACASDFRQRENAFLRRESEETLARKIVKGQTTRADMEAMFGKPSRYYSNGCYTYEITTLPLYTFLTGYFYMKTRYDTWKLCVDYAGDTVADYRFSHDVKNDIDSPVGSLIQDIFRRPKKSPQSEKETP
;
A
#
# COMPACT_ATOMS: atom_id res chain seq x y z
N MET A 1 19.68 -12.54 -41.67
CA MET A 1 19.62 -12.32 -40.21
C MET A 1 18.32 -11.57 -39.88
N ARG A 2 17.26 -12.27 -39.43
CA ARG A 2 15.92 -11.70 -39.13
C ARG A 2 15.41 -12.27 -37.79
N ARG A 3 15.93 -11.79 -36.66
CA ARG A 3 15.42 -12.17 -35.31
C ARG A 3 15.51 -11.07 -34.24
N LEU A 4 15.90 -9.84 -34.60
CA LEU A 4 16.04 -8.73 -33.66
C LEU A 4 14.75 -7.96 -33.31
N PRO A 5 13.76 -7.77 -34.22
CA PRO A 5 12.62 -6.90 -33.90
C PRO A 5 11.57 -7.54 -32.98
N LEU A 6 11.65 -8.85 -32.74
CA LEU A 6 10.63 -9.60 -31.98
C LEU A 6 10.92 -9.58 -30.47
N LEU A 7 12.19 -9.59 -30.07
CA LEU A 7 12.61 -9.52 -28.66
C LEU A 7 12.36 -8.14 -28.05
N VAL A 8 12.54 -7.05 -28.81
CA VAL A 8 12.32 -5.68 -28.31
C VAL A 8 10.84 -5.41 -28.03
N SER A 9 9.94 -5.91 -28.88
CA SER A 9 8.49 -5.76 -28.71
C SER A 9 7.96 -6.49 -27.47
N ILE A 10 8.55 -7.64 -27.11
CA ILE A 10 8.16 -8.39 -25.90
C ILE A 10 8.58 -7.66 -24.62
N PHE A 11 9.77 -7.05 -24.60
CA PHE A 11 10.23 -6.28 -23.44
C PHE A 11 9.41 -4.99 -23.22
N LEU A 12 8.97 -4.31 -24.29
CA LEU A 12 8.10 -3.13 -24.19
C LEU A 12 6.68 -3.48 -23.70
N LEU A 13 6.15 -4.65 -24.04
CA LEU A 13 4.84 -5.11 -23.54
C LEU A 13 4.88 -5.52 -22.06
N ALA A 14 6.00 -6.09 -21.58
CA ALA A 14 6.15 -6.49 -20.19
C ALA A 14 6.17 -5.28 -19.21
N ALA A 15 6.71 -4.14 -19.64
CA ALA A 15 6.77 -2.92 -18.83
C ALA A 15 5.39 -2.23 -18.65
N CYS A 16 4.40 -2.53 -19.50
CA CYS A 16 3.04 -1.99 -19.35
C CYS A 16 2.12 -2.87 -18.49
N ALA A 17 2.46 -4.14 -18.27
CA ALA A 17 1.64 -5.07 -17.51
C ALA A 17 1.89 -5.00 -15.99
N SER A 18 3.07 -4.51 -15.56
CA SER A 18 3.48 -4.54 -14.14
C SER A 18 2.73 -3.54 -13.26
N ASP A 19 2.26 -2.41 -13.81
CA ASP A 19 1.53 -1.36 -13.06
C ASP A 19 0.00 -1.40 -13.25
N PHE A 20 -0.51 -2.25 -14.14
CA PHE A 20 -1.93 -2.21 -14.50
C PHE A 20 -2.84 -2.64 -13.32
N ARG A 21 -2.41 -3.62 -12.53
CA ARG A 21 -3.20 -4.17 -11.41
C ARG A 21 -3.30 -3.26 -10.19
N GLN A 22 -2.32 -2.40 -9.93
CA GLN A 22 -2.46 -1.38 -8.89
C GLN A 22 -3.43 -0.28 -9.36
N ARG A 23 -3.46 0.03 -10.67
CA ARG A 23 -4.45 0.96 -11.24
C ARG A 23 -5.88 0.43 -11.24
N GLU A 24 -6.10 -0.89 -11.30
CA GLU A 24 -7.45 -1.49 -11.26
C GLU A 24 -8.25 -1.08 -10.02
N ASN A 25 -7.59 -0.87 -8.86
CA ASN A 25 -8.23 -0.43 -7.62
C ASN A 25 -8.22 1.10 -7.42
N ALA A 26 -7.80 1.89 -8.42
CA ALA A 26 -7.71 3.35 -8.29
C ALA A 26 -9.07 4.03 -8.03
N PHE A 27 -10.19 3.32 -8.26
CA PHE A 27 -11.52 3.78 -7.90
C PHE A 27 -11.63 4.12 -6.41
N LEU A 28 -10.91 3.40 -5.53
CA LEU A 28 -10.94 3.59 -4.08
C LEU A 28 -10.60 5.03 -3.65
N ARG A 29 -9.81 5.74 -4.45
CA ARG A 29 -9.46 7.15 -4.19
C ARG A 29 -10.67 8.10 -4.23
N ARG A 30 -11.75 7.70 -4.92
CA ARG A 30 -12.97 8.49 -5.09
C ARG A 30 -14.12 7.99 -4.20
N GLU A 31 -13.88 6.94 -3.42
CA GLU A 31 -14.88 6.37 -2.54
C GLU A 31 -14.78 6.94 -1.12
N SER A 32 -15.92 7.01 -0.45
CA SER A 32 -16.08 7.22 0.98
C SER A 32 -16.99 6.13 1.55
N GLU A 33 -17.09 6.04 2.87
CA GLU A 33 -18.04 5.11 3.51
C GLU A 33 -19.48 5.33 3.00
N GLU A 34 -19.88 6.57 2.79
CA GLU A 34 -21.22 6.93 2.29
C GLU A 34 -21.44 6.56 0.82
N THR A 35 -20.43 6.68 -0.04
CA THR A 35 -20.57 6.26 -1.44
C THR A 35 -20.59 4.74 -1.56
N LEU A 36 -19.80 4.05 -0.74
CA LEU A 36 -19.77 2.59 -0.67
C LEU A 36 -21.08 2.04 -0.10
N ALA A 37 -21.64 2.65 0.95
CA ALA A 37 -22.92 2.23 1.53
C ALA A 37 -24.09 2.32 0.55
N ARG A 38 -24.01 3.21 -0.44
CA ARG A 38 -24.99 3.33 -1.53
C ARG A 38 -24.85 2.25 -2.61
N LYS A 39 -23.65 1.67 -2.76
CA LYS A 39 -23.33 0.66 -3.79
C LYS A 39 -23.38 -0.77 -3.24
N ILE A 40 -22.99 -0.94 -1.99
CA ILE A 40 -22.83 -2.24 -1.32
C ILE A 40 -23.93 -2.36 -0.26
N VAL A 41 -25.01 -3.04 -0.60
CA VAL A 41 -26.11 -3.32 0.31
C VAL A 41 -25.89 -4.69 0.96
N LYS A 42 -25.66 -4.69 2.27
CA LYS A 42 -25.39 -5.91 3.05
C LYS A 42 -26.54 -6.90 2.90
N GLY A 43 -26.20 -8.18 2.70
CA GLY A 43 -27.13 -9.28 2.47
C GLY A 43 -27.75 -9.34 1.07
N GLN A 44 -27.54 -8.31 0.23
CA GLN A 44 -28.12 -8.25 -1.13
C GLN A 44 -27.04 -8.26 -2.21
N THR A 45 -26.00 -7.42 -2.08
CA THR A 45 -24.92 -7.35 -3.06
C THR A 45 -24.15 -8.67 -3.08
N THR A 46 -24.04 -9.28 -4.25
CA THR A 46 -23.34 -10.56 -4.43
C THR A 46 -21.85 -10.35 -4.71
N ARG A 47 -21.06 -11.43 -4.63
CA ARG A 47 -19.66 -11.41 -5.07
C ARG A 47 -19.53 -11.08 -6.55
N ALA A 48 -20.45 -11.56 -7.39
CA ALA A 48 -20.48 -11.22 -8.80
C ALA A 48 -20.73 -9.72 -9.03
N ASP A 49 -21.64 -9.11 -8.26
CA ASP A 49 -21.90 -7.67 -8.34
C ASP A 49 -20.67 -6.86 -7.91
N MET A 50 -20.00 -7.30 -6.84
CA MET A 50 -18.74 -6.68 -6.39
C MET A 50 -17.66 -6.75 -7.47
N GLU A 51 -17.48 -7.91 -8.10
CA GLU A 51 -16.52 -8.07 -9.21
C GLU A 51 -16.90 -7.26 -10.45
N ALA A 52 -18.20 -7.10 -10.73
CA ALA A 52 -18.68 -6.28 -11.84
C ALA A 52 -18.48 -4.78 -11.60
N MET A 53 -18.71 -4.31 -10.36
CA MET A 53 -18.56 -2.89 -10.00
C MET A 53 -17.09 -2.49 -9.83
N PHE A 54 -16.29 -3.33 -9.20
CA PHE A 54 -14.97 -2.96 -8.68
C PHE A 54 -13.82 -3.81 -9.23
N GLY A 55 -14.12 -4.81 -10.06
CA GLY A 55 -13.12 -5.78 -10.51
C GLY A 55 -12.73 -6.76 -9.40
N LYS A 56 -11.58 -7.42 -9.57
CA LYS A 56 -11.11 -8.44 -8.63
C LYS A 56 -10.23 -7.85 -7.54
N PRO A 57 -10.37 -8.28 -6.29
CA PRO A 57 -9.50 -7.84 -5.21
C PRO A 57 -8.05 -8.33 -5.44
N SER A 58 -7.09 -7.62 -4.86
CA SER A 58 -5.69 -8.03 -4.96
C SER A 58 -5.45 -9.30 -4.15
N ARG A 59 -5.00 -10.37 -4.82
CA ARG A 59 -4.80 -11.69 -4.20
C ARG A 59 -3.54 -11.83 -3.36
N TYR A 60 -2.49 -11.05 -3.65
CA TYR A 60 -1.14 -11.34 -3.14
C TYR A 60 -0.75 -10.54 -1.90
N TYR A 61 -1.21 -9.29 -1.77
CA TYR A 61 -0.70 -8.37 -0.74
C TYR A 61 -1.72 -8.01 0.34
N SER A 62 -3.01 -8.22 0.09
CA SER A 62 -4.08 -7.63 0.90
C SER A 62 -5.07 -8.66 1.45
N ASN A 63 -4.70 -9.95 1.50
CA ASN A 63 -5.56 -11.04 2.00
C ASN A 63 -6.95 -11.05 1.34
N GLY A 64 -7.04 -10.74 0.05
CA GLY A 64 -8.33 -10.70 -0.66
C GLY A 64 -9.11 -9.41 -0.49
N CYS A 65 -8.53 -8.36 0.09
CA CYS A 65 -9.11 -7.01 0.08
C CYS A 65 -8.75 -6.24 -1.19
N TYR A 66 -9.60 -5.29 -1.58
CA TYR A 66 -9.25 -4.27 -2.56
C TYR A 66 -8.29 -3.29 -1.89
N THR A 67 -7.19 -2.98 -2.56
CA THR A 67 -6.16 -2.09 -2.00
C THR A 67 -5.56 -1.25 -3.10
N TYR A 68 -5.41 0.03 -2.82
CA TYR A 68 -4.81 1.02 -3.69
C TYR A 68 -3.86 1.88 -2.88
N GLU A 69 -2.65 2.05 -3.36
CA GLU A 69 -1.60 2.79 -2.67
C GLU A 69 -0.98 3.79 -3.64
N ILE A 70 -0.78 5.02 -3.16
CA ILE A 70 -0.04 6.05 -3.88
C ILE A 70 1.13 6.47 -2.99
N THR A 71 2.33 6.42 -3.56
CA THR A 71 3.49 7.09 -2.99
C THR A 71 3.70 8.42 -3.71
N THR A 72 3.64 9.52 -2.97
CA THR A 72 4.04 10.84 -3.47
C THR A 72 5.49 11.09 -3.09
N LEU A 73 6.35 11.10 -4.11
CA LEU A 73 7.78 11.42 -4.02
C LEU A 73 8.00 12.90 -3.62
N PRO A 74 9.16 13.24 -3.03
CA PRO A 74 9.24 14.34 -2.07
C PRO A 74 9.05 15.74 -2.64
N LEU A 75 8.36 16.58 -1.86
CA LEU A 75 8.38 18.04 -1.99
C LEU A 75 9.60 18.58 -1.24
N TYR A 76 10.62 19.06 -1.97
CA TYR A 76 11.76 19.75 -1.36
C TYR A 76 11.28 21.08 -0.76
N THR A 77 11.32 21.18 0.57
CA THR A 77 10.99 22.43 1.26
C THR A 77 12.25 23.02 1.88
N PHE A 78 12.71 24.15 1.34
CA PHE A 78 13.87 24.89 1.86
C PHE A 78 13.42 25.79 3.01
N LEU A 79 13.36 25.24 4.22
CA LEU A 79 13.27 26.05 5.44
C LEU A 79 14.61 25.92 6.18
N THR A 80 15.30 27.05 6.31
CA THR A 80 16.46 27.27 7.19
C THR A 80 17.70 26.38 7.01
N GLY A 81 18.05 26.02 5.77
CA GLY A 81 19.36 25.40 5.46
C GLY A 81 19.45 23.89 5.64
N TYR A 82 18.32 23.22 5.86
CA TYR A 82 18.24 21.76 6.00
C TYR A 82 17.43 21.16 4.84
N PHE A 83 17.95 20.08 4.25
CA PHE A 83 17.20 19.28 3.28
C PHE A 83 16.25 18.34 4.05
N TYR A 84 14.94 18.52 3.89
CA TYR A 84 13.94 17.59 4.39
C TYR A 84 13.29 16.88 3.21
N MET A 85 13.41 15.55 3.16
CA MET A 85 12.65 14.72 2.23
C MET A 85 11.40 14.25 2.95
N LYS A 86 10.24 14.73 2.50
CA LYS A 86 8.94 14.26 2.99
C LYS A 86 8.30 13.37 1.94
N THR A 87 8.26 12.07 2.21
CA THR A 87 7.52 11.11 1.38
C THR A 87 6.16 10.89 1.99
N ARG A 88 5.10 10.90 1.18
CA ARG A 88 3.74 10.63 1.64
C ARG A 88 3.21 9.36 0.98
N TYR A 89 2.75 8.42 1.81
CA TYR A 89 2.09 7.20 1.41
C TYR A 89 0.61 7.32 1.76
N ASP A 90 -0.25 7.36 0.75
CA ASP A 90 -1.70 7.29 0.93
C ASP A 90 -2.15 5.88 0.54
N THR A 91 -2.83 5.19 1.45
CA THR A 91 -3.32 3.82 1.27
C THR A 91 -4.82 3.75 1.47
N TRP A 92 -5.55 3.33 0.44
CA TRP A 92 -6.97 3.00 0.53
C TRP A 92 -7.17 1.49 0.54
N LYS A 93 -8.04 1.01 1.41
CA LYS A 93 -8.33 -0.41 1.56
C LYS A 93 -9.82 -0.64 1.77
N LEU A 94 -10.37 -1.58 1.02
CA LEU A 94 -11.74 -2.09 1.18
C LEU A 94 -11.69 -3.60 1.36
N CYS A 95 -12.02 -4.06 2.56
CA CYS A 95 -12.16 -5.48 2.88
C CYS A 95 -13.64 -5.84 2.93
N VAL A 96 -14.01 -6.94 2.29
CA VAL A 96 -15.40 -7.38 2.14
C VAL A 96 -15.50 -8.77 2.72
N ASP A 97 -16.37 -8.91 3.71
CA ASP A 97 -16.66 -10.17 4.38
C ASP A 97 -17.94 -10.75 3.77
N TYR A 98 -17.87 -11.97 3.24
CA TYR A 98 -18.99 -12.63 2.56
C TYR A 98 -19.63 -13.70 3.45
N ALA A 99 -20.96 -13.78 3.45
CA ALA A 99 -21.71 -14.92 3.98
C ALA A 99 -22.32 -15.70 2.80
N GLY A 100 -21.69 -16.82 2.46
CA GLY A 100 -21.99 -17.51 1.20
C GLY A 100 -21.57 -16.66 0.00
N ASP A 101 -22.54 -16.22 -0.80
CA ASP A 101 -22.30 -15.43 -2.01
C ASP A 101 -22.59 -13.93 -1.85
N THR A 102 -23.25 -13.52 -0.75
CA THR A 102 -23.60 -12.12 -0.52
C THR A 102 -22.64 -11.45 0.48
N VAL A 103 -22.52 -10.13 0.37
CA VAL A 103 -21.73 -9.32 1.30
C VAL A 103 -22.41 -9.32 2.67
N ALA A 104 -21.76 -9.88 3.68
CA ALA A 104 -22.22 -9.83 5.06
C ALA A 104 -21.84 -8.50 5.70
N ASP A 105 -20.60 -8.08 5.52
CA ASP A 105 -20.07 -6.82 6.04
C ASP A 105 -18.91 -6.31 5.17
N TYR A 106 -18.51 -5.06 5.37
CA TYR A 106 -17.31 -4.51 4.75
C TYR A 106 -16.67 -3.44 5.61
N ARG A 107 -15.37 -3.25 5.43
CA ARG A 107 -14.56 -2.23 6.11
C ARG A 107 -13.78 -1.43 5.08
N PHE A 108 -13.99 -0.12 5.08
CA PHE A 108 -13.22 0.82 4.28
C PHE A 108 -12.29 1.62 5.17
N SER A 109 -11.04 1.80 4.74
CA SER A 109 -10.08 2.62 5.46
C SER A 109 -9.21 3.40 4.49
N HIS A 110 -8.88 4.63 4.86
CA HIS A 110 -7.88 5.45 4.20
C HIS A 110 -6.83 5.85 5.24
N ASP A 111 -5.62 5.35 5.05
CA ASP A 111 -4.47 5.64 5.91
C ASP A 111 -3.46 6.52 5.19
N VAL A 112 -2.91 7.49 5.92
CA VAL A 112 -1.94 8.46 5.41
C VAL A 112 -0.70 8.42 6.27
N LYS A 113 0.38 7.85 5.74
CA LYS A 113 1.68 7.81 6.40
C LYS A 113 2.61 8.84 5.77
N ASN A 114 3.14 9.73 6.60
CA ASN A 114 4.21 10.65 6.19
C ASN A 114 5.53 10.13 6.74
N ASP A 115 6.51 9.92 5.87
CA ASP A 115 7.88 9.65 6.25
C ASP A 115 8.72 10.92 6.08
N ILE A 116 9.54 11.23 7.07
CA ILE A 116 10.41 12.40 7.06
C ILE A 116 11.84 11.89 7.19
N ASP A 117 12.49 11.69 6.06
CA ASP A 117 13.93 11.49 6.03
C ASP A 117 14.60 12.88 6.05
N SER A 118 15.06 13.26 7.24
CA SER A 118 16.05 14.32 7.40
C SER A 118 17.42 13.68 7.59
N PRO A 119 18.48 14.14 6.90
CA PRO A 119 19.86 13.73 7.18
C PRO A 119 20.26 13.92 8.66
N VAL A 120 19.59 14.82 9.38
CA VAL A 120 19.81 15.07 10.81
C VAL A 120 19.03 14.08 11.70
N GLY A 121 17.88 13.58 11.23
CA GLY A 121 17.00 12.67 11.97
C GLY A 121 17.55 11.23 12.05
N SER A 122 18.14 10.74 10.95
CA SER A 122 18.81 9.43 10.95
C SER A 122 20.03 9.40 11.85
N LEU A 123 20.81 10.50 11.89
CA LEU A 123 21.96 10.65 12.78
C LEU A 123 21.54 10.60 14.26
N ILE A 124 20.44 11.26 14.64
CA ILE A 124 19.92 11.24 16.02
C ILE A 124 19.38 9.86 16.39
N GLN A 125 18.66 9.17 15.49
CA GLN A 125 18.18 7.81 15.79
C GLN A 125 19.31 6.80 15.96
N ASP A 126 20.39 6.90 15.20
CA ASP A 126 21.58 6.05 15.37
C ASP A 126 22.36 6.39 16.65
N ILE A 127 22.44 7.66 17.04
CA ILE A 127 23.10 8.08 18.29
C ILE A 127 22.30 7.65 19.54
N PHE A 128 20.96 7.64 19.48
CA PHE A 128 20.10 7.31 20.63
C PHE A 128 19.62 5.84 20.67
N ARG A 129 20.06 5.00 19.73
CA ARG A 129 19.80 3.55 19.75
C ARG A 129 20.60 2.91 20.90
N ARG A 130 20.03 2.92 22.11
CA ARG A 130 20.64 2.27 23.28
C ARG A 130 20.96 0.80 22.96
N PRO A 131 22.18 0.31 23.26
CA PRO A 131 22.46 -1.11 23.12
C PRO A 131 21.51 -1.90 24.03
N LYS A 132 20.81 -2.88 23.45
CA LYS A 132 20.05 -3.89 24.20
C LYS A 132 21.04 -4.58 25.13
N LYS A 133 20.86 -4.38 26.44
CA LYS A 133 21.58 -5.11 27.50
C LYS A 133 21.26 -6.60 27.34
N SER A 134 22.25 -7.42 26.99
CA SER A 134 22.15 -8.88 27.05
C SER A 134 22.32 -9.34 28.51
N PRO A 135 21.61 -10.39 28.97
CA PRO A 135 21.76 -10.92 30.32
C PRO A 135 22.80 -12.07 30.38
N GLN A 136 23.37 -12.25 31.59
CA GLN A 136 24.22 -13.36 32.09
C GLN A 136 25.68 -13.38 31.59
N SER A 137 26.70 -13.67 32.39
CA SER A 137 26.78 -14.66 33.48
C SER A 137 27.71 -14.20 34.62
N GLU A 138 27.23 -14.39 35.83
CA GLU A 138 27.98 -14.52 37.08
C GLU A 138 28.96 -15.71 36.94
N LYS A 139 30.25 -15.50 37.25
CA LYS A 139 31.17 -16.57 37.66
C LYS A 139 32.45 -16.04 38.32
N GLU A 140 32.46 -16.22 39.64
CA GLU A 140 33.56 -16.67 40.51
C GLU A 140 34.93 -15.97 40.45
N THR A 141 35.14 -15.18 41.51
CA THR A 141 36.40 -14.80 42.14
C THR A 141 37.26 -16.01 42.54
N PRO A 142 38.57 -15.79 42.72
CA PRO A 142 39.28 -16.24 43.90
C PRO A 142 39.55 -15.09 44.88
#